data_AF-A0A931Q6H6-F1
#
_entry.id   AF-A0A931Q6H6-F1
#
_cell.length_a   1.000
_cell.length_b   1.000
_cell.length_c   1.000
_cell.angle_alpha   90.00
_cell.angle_beta   90.00
_cell.angle_gamma   90.00
#
_symmetry.space_group_name_H-M   'P 1'
#
loop_
_entity.id
_entity.type
_entity.pdbx_description
1 polymer ?
#
loop_
_entity_poly.entity_id
_entity_poly.type
_entity_poly.pdbx_seq_one_letter_code
_entity_poly.pdbx_strand_id
1 'polypeptide(L)' 'ASRPNRFVYVHTPKHGSWLNLVETLFSKMSRTFLRHIRVQSWEELKQRILKGVEEINTNPVVHRWRNFDFETAK' A
#
# COMPACT_ATOMS: atom_id res chain seq x y z
N ALA A 1 19.63 20.47 2.35
CA ALA A 1 18.21 20.60 2.76
C ALA A 1 18.18 21.18 4.18
N SER A 2 17.59 22.36 4.39
CA SER A 2 17.77 23.16 5.61
C SER A 2 16.65 23.01 6.67
N ARG A 3 15.69 22.11 6.48
CA ARG A 3 14.61 21.84 7.45
C ARG A 3 14.21 20.35 7.42
N PRO A 4 14.38 19.58 8.51
CA PRO A 4 13.87 18.21 8.60
C PRO A 4 12.33 18.18 8.63
N ASN A 5 11.73 17.04 8.29
CA ASN A 5 10.27 16.77 8.33
C ASN A 5 9.39 17.64 7.41
N ARG A 6 9.87 18.01 6.22
CA ARG A 6 8.99 18.63 5.21
C ARG A 6 8.18 17.55 4.49
N PHE A 7 6.86 17.59 4.62
CA PHE A 7 5.97 16.78 3.80
C PHE A 7 6.05 17.22 2.33
N VAL A 8 6.18 16.26 1.42
CA VAL A 8 6.08 16.49 -0.02
C VAL A 8 4.73 15.94 -0.46
N TYR A 9 3.89 16.82 -0.99
CA TYR A 9 2.62 16.42 -1.56
C TYR A 9 2.82 16.13 -3.05
N VAL A 10 2.43 14.95 -3.51
CA VAL A 10 2.53 14.53 -4.90
C VAL A 10 1.12 14.34 -5.44
N HIS A 11 0.76 15.11 -6.47
CA HIS A 11 -0.52 14.96 -7.14
C HIS A 11 -0.46 13.79 -8.13
N THR A 12 -1.40 12.85 -8.03
CA THR A 12 -1.65 11.87 -9.09
C THR A 12 -2.53 12.48 -10.19
N PRO A 13 -2.35 12.10 -11.47
CA PRO A 13 -3.27 12.49 -12.54
C PRO A 13 -4.72 12.12 -12.21
N LYS A 14 -5.69 12.90 -12.70
CA LYS A 14 -7.13 12.74 -12.41
C LYS A 14 -7.69 11.33 -12.67
N HIS A 15 -7.08 10.59 -13.60
CA HIS A 15 -7.45 9.22 -13.96
C HIS A 15 -6.29 8.23 -13.75
N GLY A 16 -5.32 8.58 -12.90
CA GLY A 16 -4.12 7.82 -12.61
C GLY A 16 -4.23 6.91 -11.39
N SER A 17 -5.41 6.37 -11.05
CA SER A 17 -5.59 5.49 -9.89
C SER A 17 -4.69 4.24 -9.95
N TRP A 18 -4.30 3.81 -11.16
CA TRP A 18 -3.33 2.72 -11.37
C TRP A 18 -1.90 3.03 -10.88
N LEU A 19 -1.56 4.32 -10.63
CA LEU A 19 -0.31 4.71 -9.97
C LEU A 19 -0.42 4.63 -8.43
N ASN A 20 -1.63 4.47 -7.89
CA ASN A 20 -1.85 4.44 -6.46
C ASN A 20 -1.58 3.05 -5.88
N LEU A 21 -0.37 2.84 -5.36
CA LEU A 21 0.05 1.56 -4.78
C LEU A 21 -0.83 1.10 -3.61
N VAL A 22 -1.44 2.04 -2.88
CA VAL A 22 -2.31 1.70 -1.74
C VAL A 22 -3.54 0.92 -2.18
N GLU A 23 -4.08 1.19 -3.37
CA GLU A 23 -5.24 0.49 -3.91
C GLU A 23 -4.88 -0.97 -4.25
N THR A 24 -3.67 -1.19 -4.76
CA THR A 24 -3.15 -2.52 -5.04
C THR A 24 -2.92 -3.30 -3.74
N LEU A 25 -2.37 -2.64 -2.71
CA LEU A 25 -2.20 -3.23 -1.39
C LEU A 25 -3.54 -3.67 -0.80
N PHE A 26 -4.54 -2.79 -0.76
CA PHE A 26 -5.87 -3.14 -0.25
C PHE A 26 -6.54 -4.23 -1.09
N SER A 27 -6.36 -4.23 -2.41
CA SER A 27 -6.85 -5.30 -3.27
C SER A 27 -6.21 -6.65 -2.96
N LYS A 28 -4.91 -6.67 -2.61
CA LYS A 28 -4.22 -7.90 -2.18
C LYS A 28 -4.74 -8.36 -0.82
N MET A 29 -4.88 -7.47 0.15
CA MET A 29 -5.41 -7.79 1.48
C MET A 29 -6.85 -8.34 1.39
N SER A 30 -7.71 -7.68 0.59
CA SER A 30 -9.11 -8.07 0.41
C SER A 30 -9.26 -9.46 -0.22
N ARG A 31 -8.37 -9.82 -1.15
CA ARG A 31 -8.38 -11.12 -1.84
C ARG A 31 -7.66 -12.24 -1.10
N THR A 32 -6.86 -11.92 -0.08
CA THR A 32 -6.07 -12.89 0.69
C THR A 32 -6.69 -13.10 2.07
N PHE A 33 -6.11 -12.53 3.11
CA PHE A 33 -6.46 -12.84 4.49
C PHE A 33 -7.77 -12.20 4.95
N LEU A 34 -8.26 -11.15 4.28
CA LEU A 34 -9.55 -10.52 4.64
C LEU A 34 -10.76 -11.24 4.03
N ARG A 35 -10.62 -11.91 2.87
CA ARG A 35 -11.76 -12.49 2.12
C ARG A 35 -12.58 -13.48 2.94
N HIS A 36 -11.90 -14.25 3.77
CA HIS A 36 -12.50 -15.33 4.55
C HIS A 36 -12.20 -15.18 6.03
N ILE A 37 -11.88 -13.96 6.48
CA ILE A 37 -11.54 -13.72 7.86
C ILE A 37 -12.76 -13.95 8.76
N ARG A 38 -12.59 -14.75 9.80
CA ARG A 38 -13.54 -14.92 10.91
C ARG A 38 -12.80 -14.62 12.20
N VAL A 39 -13.38 -13.76 13.02
CA VAL A 39 -12.84 -13.26 14.28
C VAL A 39 -13.95 -13.17 15.32
N GLN A 40 -13.58 -13.24 16.59
CA GLN A 40 -14.50 -13.21 17.73
C GLN A 40 -14.52 -11.84 18.43
N SER A 41 -13.60 -10.93 18.08
CA SER A 41 -13.49 -9.59 18.68
C SER A 41 -12.85 -8.57 17.75
N TRP A 42 -13.00 -7.28 18.09
CA TRP A 42 -12.34 -6.17 17.41
C TRP A 42 -10.83 -6.19 17.63
N GLU A 43 -10.40 -6.59 18.82
CA GLU A 43 -9.00 -6.75 19.19
C GLU A 43 -8.35 -7.81 18.30
N GLU A 44 -8.99 -8.97 18.12
CA GLU A 44 -8.50 -10.01 17.23
C GLU A 44 -8.41 -9.53 15.78
N LEU A 45 -9.41 -8.80 15.29
CA LEU A 45 -9.37 -8.22 13.95
C LEU A 45 -8.15 -7.30 13.76
N LYS A 46 -7.92 -6.40 14.72
CA LYS A 46 -6.77 -5.49 14.70
C LYS A 46 -5.46 -6.26 14.70
N GLN A 47 -5.32 -7.28 15.54
CA GLN A 47 -4.10 -8.10 15.59
C GLN A 47 -3.85 -8.82 14.27
N ARG A 48 -4.89 -9.40 13.64
CA ARG A 48 -4.73 -10.09 12.35
C ARG A 48 -4.38 -9.14 11.21
N ILE A 49 -4.94 -7.92 11.20
CA ILE A 49 -4.56 -6.89 10.22
C ILE A 49 -3.10 -6.50 10.40
N LEU A 50 -2.66 -6.22 11.63
CA LEU A 50 -1.28 -5.83 11.92
C LEU A 50 -0.29 -6.94 11.54
N LYS A 51 -0.63 -8.20 11.84
CA LYS A 51 0.17 -9.35 11.41
C LYS A 51 0.29 -9.44 9.89
N GLY A 52 -0.82 -9.25 9.15
CA GLY A 52 -0.79 -9.23 7.69
C GLY A 52 0.10 -8.11 7.13
N VAL A 53 0.11 -6.94 7.78
CA VAL A 53 1.01 -5.82 7.42
C VAL A 53 2.47 -6.17 7.71
N GLU A 54 2.77 -6.76 8.86
CA GLU A 54 4.12 -7.22 9.23
C GLU A 54 4.67 -8.25 8.23
N GLU A 55 3.85 -9.22 7.82
CA GLU A 55 4.23 -10.24 6.83
C GLU A 55 4.54 -9.60 5.46
N ILE A 56 3.74 -8.61 5.04
CA ILE A 56 3.97 -7.86 3.79
C ILE A 56 5.25 -7.04 3.88
N ASN A 57 5.53 -6.41 5.02
CA ASN A 57 6.74 -5.62 5.24
C ASN A 57 8.01 -6.48 5.29
N THR A 58 7.90 -7.70 5.83
CA THR A 58 9.03 -8.66 5.89
C THR A 58 9.40 -9.16 4.51
N ASN A 59 8.43 -9.32 3.61
CA ASN A 59 8.64 -9.81 2.24
C ASN A 59 8.01 -8.85 1.21
N PRO A 60 8.59 -7.64 1.04
CA PRO A 60 8.01 -6.63 0.17
C PRO A 60 8.11 -7.07 -1.30
N VAL A 61 7.02 -6.89 -2.04
CA VAL A 61 7.01 -7.10 -3.49
C VAL A 61 7.22 -5.76 -4.16
N VAL A 62 8.31 -5.64 -4.93
CA VAL A 62 8.60 -4.44 -5.70
C VAL A 62 7.56 -4.28 -6.79
N HIS A 63 6.77 -3.21 -6.74
CA HIS A 63 5.86 -2.87 -7.80
C HIS A 63 6.63 -2.32 -9.00
N ARG A 64 6.39 -2.87 -10.18
CA ARG A 64 7.00 -2.41 -11.44
C ARG A 64 5.90 -1.96 -12.39
N TRP A 65 5.86 -0.67 -12.65
CA TRP A 65 5.01 -0.13 -13.70
C TRP A 65 5.67 -0.42 -15.06
N ARG A 66 4.90 -0.94 -16.02
CA ARG A 66 5.43 -1.23 -17.37
C ARG A 66 5.48 0.01 -18.27
N ASN A 67 4.56 0.94 -18.04
CA ASN A 67 4.33 2.10 -18.91
C ASN A 67 4.55 3.42 -18.15
N PHE A 68 5.28 3.39 -17.03
CA PHE A 68 5.57 4.57 -16.22
C PHE A 68 7.01 4.52 -15.75
N ASP A 69 7.76 5.57 -16.05
CA ASP A 69 9.14 5.74 -15.65
C ASP A 69 9.27 7.08 -14.90
N PHE A 70 9.86 7.04 -13.70
CA PHE A 70 10.08 8.24 -12.89
C PHE A 70 11.30 9.03 -13.37
N GLU A 71 12.20 8.42 -14.16
CA GLU A 71 13.42 9.08 -14.62
C GLU A 71 13.15 10.11 -15.72
N THR A 72 12.02 10.01 -16.44
CA THR A 72 11.65 10.95 -17.50
C THR A 72 10.83 12.15 -17.02
N ALA A 73 10.37 12.16 -15.76
CA ALA A 73 9.70 13.30 -15.16
C ALA A 73 10.73 14.33 -14.67
N LYS A 74 11.24 15.15 -15.59
CA LYS A 74 11.96 16.40 -15.28
C LYS A 74 10.98 17.54 -15.03
#